data_AF-A0A6F8PL07-F1
#
_entry.id   AF-A0A6F8PL07-F1
#
_cell.length_a   1.000
_cell.length_b   1.000
_cell.length_c   1.000
_cell.angle_alpha   90.00
_cell.angle_beta   90.00
_cell.angle_gamma   90.00
#
_symmetry.space_group_name_H-M   'P 1'
#
loop_
_entity.id
_entity.type
_entity.pdbx_description
1 polymer ?
#
loop_
_entity_poly.entity_id
_entity_poly.type
_entity_poly.pdbx_seq_one_letter_code
_entity_poly.pdbx_strand_id
1 'polypeptide(L)'
;MKITRGHLGAQATRKPAKNFGWVLASIDDMIEETRYFCNAFSQTLRAHHNEMAANIFEQAALGFEQEAQLLERHKEGKILPDIAPWEMPHPDYEHPVNWLMDADYLINEAQAWKLVERLVQIHHCYYNHLKATHNIAETLSLVSELQSHCYHCVEQARHAQQISSSSLTPSDLDPPLDQS
;
A
#
# COMPACT_ATOMS: atom_id res chain seq x y z
N MET A 1 36.31 -18.93 46.04
CA MET A 1 34.89 -19.32 45.84
C MET A 1 34.62 -19.21 44.34
N LYS A 2 34.55 -20.34 43.62
CA LYS A 2 34.26 -20.39 42.18
C LYS A 2 32.75 -20.53 42.02
N ILE A 3 32.10 -19.58 41.34
CA ILE A 3 30.71 -19.72 40.92
C ILE A 3 30.72 -20.09 39.43
N THR A 4 30.33 -21.32 39.16
CA THR A 4 30.18 -21.93 37.84
C THR A 4 29.09 -21.21 37.04
N ARG A 5 29.45 -20.68 35.87
CA ARG A 5 28.49 -20.23 34.85
C ARG A 5 27.76 -21.45 34.30
N GLY A 6 26.46 -21.55 34.59
CA GLY A 6 25.55 -22.48 33.95
C GLY A 6 25.45 -22.17 32.46
N HIS A 7 25.76 -23.19 31.66
CA HIS A 7 25.59 -23.22 30.21
C HIS A 7 24.08 -23.33 29.91
N LEU A 8 23.40 -22.21 29.65
CA LEU A 8 22.07 -22.24 29.05
C LEU A 8 22.25 -22.57 27.58
N GLY A 9 21.76 -23.76 27.22
CA GLY A 9 21.93 -24.37 25.92
C GLY A 9 21.38 -23.52 24.77
N ALA A 10 21.94 -23.78 23.60
CA ALA A 10 21.42 -23.30 22.32
C ALA A 10 19.92 -23.58 22.24
N GLN A 11 19.10 -22.53 22.42
CA GLN A 11 17.72 -22.56 21.97
C GLN A 11 17.77 -22.63 20.46
N ALA A 12 17.39 -23.79 19.90
CA ALA A 12 17.04 -23.90 18.51
C ALA A 12 16.04 -22.77 18.21
N THR A 13 16.44 -21.84 17.34
CA THR A 13 15.59 -20.75 16.84
C THR A 13 14.43 -21.40 16.08
N ARG A 14 13.35 -21.74 16.80
CA ARG A 14 12.10 -22.15 16.17
C ARG A 14 11.66 -20.95 15.33
N LYS A 15 11.68 -21.10 14.01
CA LYS A 15 11.02 -20.14 13.12
C LYS A 15 9.60 -19.92 13.67
N PRO A 16 9.16 -18.67 13.87
CA PRO A 16 7.83 -18.40 14.38
C PRO A 16 6.81 -19.15 13.51
N ALA A 17 5.87 -19.84 14.15
CA ALA A 17 4.82 -20.52 13.43
C ALA A 17 4.00 -19.46 12.69
N LYS A 18 3.91 -19.58 11.36
CA LYS A 18 3.16 -18.66 10.50
C LYS A 18 1.66 -18.88 10.66
N ASN A 19 1.14 -18.54 11.82
CA ASN A 19 -0.26 -18.63 12.16
C ASN A 19 -1.02 -17.39 11.63
N PHE A 20 -2.33 -17.32 11.86
CA PHE A 20 -3.12 -16.18 11.40
C PHE A 20 -2.65 -14.84 11.99
N GLY A 21 -2.18 -14.81 13.24
CA GLY A 21 -1.62 -13.60 13.86
C GLY A 21 -0.36 -13.10 13.16
N TRP A 22 0.49 -14.01 12.68
CA TRP A 22 1.65 -13.70 11.85
C TRP A 22 1.21 -13.03 10.53
N VAL A 23 0.18 -13.58 9.89
CA VAL A 23 -0.37 -13.03 8.64
C VAL A 23 -0.91 -11.61 8.87
N LEU A 24 -1.71 -11.42 9.92
CA LEU A 24 -2.26 -10.11 10.29
C LEU A 24 -1.15 -9.07 10.49
N ALA A 25 -0.13 -9.39 11.29
CA ALA A 25 1.00 -8.49 11.52
C ALA A 25 1.72 -8.11 10.21
N SER A 26 2.00 -9.10 9.37
CA SER A 26 2.75 -8.86 8.13
C SER A 26 1.97 -8.01 7.11
N ILE A 27 0.65 -8.17 7.05
CA ILE A 27 -0.20 -7.36 6.18
C ILE A 27 -0.32 -5.95 6.75
N ASP A 28 -0.44 -5.83 8.07
CA ASP A 28 -0.55 -4.56 8.76
C ASP A 28 0.65 -3.65 8.47
N ASP A 29 1.85 -4.19 8.69
CA ASP A 29 3.10 -3.45 8.51
C ASP A 29 3.30 -3.01 7.05
N MET A 30 2.94 -3.88 6.09
CA MET A 30 2.92 -3.53 4.66
C MET A 30 2.01 -2.33 4.36
N ILE A 31 0.79 -2.33 4.92
CA ILE A 31 -0.21 -1.30 4.68
C ILE A 31 0.22 0.00 5.37
N GLU A 32 0.66 -0.07 6.63
CA GLU A 32 1.12 1.10 7.40
C GLU A 32 2.25 1.80 6.65
N GLU A 33 3.23 1.04 6.19
CA GLU A 33 4.37 1.60 5.47
C GLU A 33 3.94 2.22 4.13
N THR A 34 3.17 1.49 3.33
CA THR A 34 2.69 2.00 2.03
C THR A 34 1.91 3.30 2.19
N ARG A 35 1.06 3.40 3.23
CA ARG A 35 0.34 4.63 3.56
C ARG A 35 1.25 5.76 3.97
N TYR A 36 2.22 5.47 4.84
CA TYR A 36 3.19 6.45 5.30
C TYR A 36 3.91 7.09 4.11
N PHE A 37 4.40 6.28 3.17
CA PHE A 37 5.12 6.80 2.01
C PHE A 37 4.22 7.50 1.00
N CYS A 38 2.98 7.03 0.76
CA CYS A 38 2.02 7.77 -0.06
C CYS A 38 1.75 9.16 0.51
N ASN A 39 1.53 9.27 1.83
CA ASN A 39 1.33 10.56 2.49
C ASN A 39 2.58 11.45 2.40
N ALA A 40 3.76 10.91 2.71
CA ALA A 40 5.01 11.67 2.65
C ALA A 40 5.32 12.17 1.24
N PHE A 41 5.09 11.34 0.22
CA PHE A 41 5.34 11.70 -1.16
C PHE A 41 4.31 12.71 -1.68
N SER A 42 3.03 12.57 -1.31
CA SER A 42 1.99 13.58 -1.58
C SER A 42 2.40 14.96 -1.05
N GLN A 43 2.84 15.04 0.21
CA GLN A 43 3.30 16.30 0.80
C GLN A 43 4.53 16.87 0.08
N THR A 44 5.46 16.02 -0.32
CA THR A 44 6.64 16.41 -1.10
C THR A 44 6.22 17.02 -2.44
N LEU A 45 5.30 16.38 -3.17
CA LEU A 45 4.78 16.87 -4.44
C LEU A 45 4.08 18.23 -4.28
N ARG A 46 3.28 18.42 -3.23
CA ARG A 46 2.67 19.73 -2.91
C ARG A 46 3.71 20.82 -2.67
N ALA A 47 4.77 20.51 -1.91
CA ALA A 47 5.86 21.45 -1.67
C ALA A 47 6.57 21.91 -2.96
N HIS A 48 6.50 21.09 -4.02
CA HIS A 48 7.02 21.38 -5.36
C HIS A 48 5.93 21.84 -6.35
N HIS A 49 4.75 22.24 -5.86
CA HIS A 49 3.61 22.73 -6.65
C HIS A 49 3.04 21.71 -7.66
N ASN A 50 3.25 20.42 -7.41
CA ASN A 50 2.72 19.33 -8.22
C ASN A 50 1.42 18.79 -7.60
N GLU A 51 0.39 19.63 -7.54
CA GLU A 51 -0.89 19.34 -6.87
C GLU A 51 -1.61 18.13 -7.47
N MET A 52 -1.52 17.98 -8.80
CA MET A 52 -2.19 16.89 -9.51
C MET A 52 -1.64 15.53 -9.08
N ALA A 53 -0.31 15.34 -9.12
CA ALA A 53 0.31 14.11 -8.63
C ALA A 53 0.11 13.94 -7.12
N ALA A 54 0.19 15.02 -6.34
CA ALA A 54 -0.03 14.95 -4.89
C ALA A 54 -1.41 14.39 -4.51
N ASN A 55 -2.46 14.83 -5.21
CA ASN A 55 -3.83 14.38 -4.96
C ASN A 55 -4.01 12.89 -5.30
N ILE A 56 -3.28 12.37 -6.28
CA ILE A 56 -3.28 10.94 -6.62
C ILE A 56 -2.74 10.11 -5.47
N PHE A 57 -1.61 10.52 -4.88
CA PHE A 57 -1.03 9.81 -3.74
C PHE A 57 -1.86 9.97 -2.45
N GLU A 58 -2.54 11.11 -2.26
CA GLU A 58 -3.49 11.28 -1.16
C GLU A 58 -4.69 10.34 -1.30
N GLN A 59 -5.26 10.22 -2.50
CA GLN A 59 -6.33 9.26 -2.79
C GLN A 59 -5.87 7.81 -2.59
N ALA A 60 -4.65 7.47 -3.02
CA ALA A 60 -4.06 6.16 -2.79
C ALA A 60 -3.93 5.86 -1.28
N ALA A 61 -3.44 6.83 -0.49
CA ALA A 61 -3.32 6.69 0.97
C ALA A 61 -4.68 6.43 1.64
N LEU A 62 -5.77 7.05 1.16
CA LEU A 62 -7.13 6.77 1.63
C LEU A 62 -7.58 5.35 1.28
N GLY A 63 -7.27 4.86 0.08
CA GLY A 63 -7.57 3.48 -0.32
C GLY A 63 -6.88 2.45 0.59
N PHE A 64 -5.63 2.69 0.95
CA PHE A 64 -4.87 1.85 1.88
C PHE A 64 -5.32 2.02 3.35
N GLU A 65 -5.83 3.18 3.76
CA GLU A 65 -6.48 3.35 5.08
C GLU A 65 -7.74 2.47 5.17
N GLN A 66 -8.54 2.42 4.11
CA GLN A 66 -9.70 1.51 4.08
C GLN A 66 -9.26 0.04 4.17
N GLU A 67 -8.13 -0.31 3.56
CA GLU A 67 -7.53 -1.64 3.69
C GLU A 67 -7.12 -1.97 5.13
N ALA A 68 -6.50 -1.01 5.84
CA ALA A 68 -6.18 -1.14 7.26
C ALA A 68 -7.44 -1.34 8.11
N GLN A 69 -8.52 -0.59 7.82
CA GLN A 69 -9.81 -0.75 8.51
C GLN A 69 -10.44 -2.12 8.30
N LEU A 70 -10.30 -2.70 7.10
CA LEU A 70 -10.75 -4.07 6.84
C LEU A 70 -9.98 -5.06 7.73
N LEU A 71 -8.66 -4.88 7.84
CA LEU A 71 -7.77 -5.70 8.66
C LEU A 71 -8.06 -5.61 10.16
N GLU A 72 -8.36 -4.41 10.68
CA GLU A 72 -8.64 -4.16 12.11
C GLU A 72 -9.75 -5.06 12.66
N ARG A 73 -10.79 -5.33 11.86
CA ARG A 73 -11.89 -6.24 12.25
C ARG A 73 -11.42 -7.65 12.57
N HIS A 74 -10.25 -8.06 12.08
CA HIS A 74 -9.66 -9.37 12.35
C HIS A 74 -8.67 -9.35 13.52
N LYS A 75 -8.20 -8.18 13.96
CA LYS A 75 -7.22 -8.02 15.04
C LYS A 75 -7.84 -8.08 16.43
N GLU A 76 -9.16 -7.92 16.55
CA GLU A 76 -9.84 -7.89 17.85
C GLU A 76 -9.47 -9.11 18.72
N GLY A 77 -9.05 -8.81 19.96
CA GLY A 77 -8.64 -9.80 20.97
C GLY A 77 -7.30 -10.51 20.71
N LYS A 78 -6.47 -10.05 19.75
CA LYS A 78 -5.19 -10.68 19.41
C LYS A 78 -4.01 -9.79 19.79
N ILE A 79 -2.96 -10.42 20.29
CA ILE A 79 -1.64 -9.80 20.40
C ILE A 79 -0.88 -10.18 19.14
N LEU A 80 -0.60 -9.19 18.30
CA LEU A 80 0.15 -9.41 17.06
C LEU A 80 1.65 -9.41 17.36
N PRO A 81 2.43 -10.29 16.72
CA PRO A 81 3.88 -10.17 16.75
C PRO A 81 4.31 -8.95 15.93
N ASP A 82 5.47 -8.38 16.25
CA ASP A 82 6.12 -7.35 15.45
C ASP A 82 6.89 -8.03 14.30
N ILE A 83 6.32 -8.03 13.09
CA ILE A 83 6.84 -8.76 11.93
C ILE A 83 6.54 -8.00 10.66
N ALA A 84 7.60 -7.76 9.89
CA ALA A 84 7.48 -7.14 8.59
C ALA A 84 7.45 -8.15 7.44
N PRO A 85 6.73 -7.87 6.34
CA PRO A 85 6.63 -8.79 5.20
C PRO A 85 7.99 -9.04 4.51
N TRP A 86 8.90 -8.06 4.50
CA TRP A 86 10.24 -8.19 3.89
C TRP A 86 11.21 -9.06 4.69
N GLU A 87 10.90 -9.40 5.94
CA GLU A 87 11.72 -10.35 6.73
C GLU A 87 11.61 -11.79 6.19
N MET A 88 10.63 -12.04 5.33
CA MET A 88 10.50 -13.29 4.58
C MET A 88 10.46 -13.01 3.08
N PRO A 89 11.63 -12.81 2.46
CA PRO A 89 11.70 -12.49 1.03
C PRO A 89 10.99 -13.55 0.20
N HIS A 90 9.94 -13.14 -0.50
CA HIS A 90 9.32 -13.88 -1.58
C HIS A 90 9.92 -13.40 -2.91
N PRO A 91 10.18 -14.28 -3.90
CA PRO A 91 10.81 -13.88 -5.16
C PRO A 91 10.08 -12.74 -5.88
N ASP A 92 8.76 -12.66 -5.70
CA ASP A 92 7.90 -11.66 -6.34
C ASP A 92 7.40 -10.57 -5.38
N TYR A 93 7.91 -10.53 -4.14
CA TYR A 93 7.64 -9.41 -3.24
C TYR A 93 8.68 -8.31 -3.46
N GLU A 94 8.19 -7.13 -3.80
CA GLU A 94 8.99 -5.93 -3.88
C GLU A 94 8.56 -4.97 -2.78
N HIS A 95 9.52 -4.32 -2.15
CA HIS A 95 9.23 -3.36 -1.11
C HIS A 95 8.58 -2.09 -1.71
N PRO A 96 7.43 -1.61 -1.20
CA PRO A 96 6.70 -0.45 -1.75
C PRO A 96 7.59 0.78 -1.93
N VAL A 97 8.46 1.03 -0.95
CA VAL A 97 9.42 2.15 -0.90
C VAL A 97 10.36 2.22 -2.09
N ASN A 98 10.77 1.08 -2.65
CA ASN A 98 11.75 1.08 -3.75
C ASN A 98 11.23 1.89 -4.95
N TRP A 99 9.92 1.85 -5.20
CA TRP A 99 9.30 2.58 -6.31
C TRP A 99 9.10 4.06 -6.01
N LEU A 100 8.92 4.42 -4.75
CA LEU A 100 8.68 5.80 -4.34
C LEU A 100 9.98 6.60 -4.17
N MET A 101 11.05 5.94 -3.73
CA MET A 101 12.37 6.58 -3.59
C MET A 101 13.02 6.90 -4.94
N ASP A 102 12.69 6.14 -5.98
CA ASP A 102 13.19 6.37 -7.34
C ASP A 102 12.34 7.39 -8.13
N ALA A 103 11.23 7.87 -7.55
CA ALA A 103 10.32 8.79 -8.21
C ALA A 103 10.77 10.26 -8.06
N ASP A 104 10.79 11.00 -9.17
CA ASP A 104 11.09 12.43 -9.20
C ASP A 104 9.87 13.25 -8.73
N TYR A 105 10.09 14.41 -8.10
CA TYR A 105 9.01 15.34 -7.75
C TYR A 105 8.36 15.98 -8.99
N LEU A 106 9.01 15.91 -10.16
CA LEU A 106 8.52 16.40 -11.46
C LEU A 106 7.63 15.40 -12.21
N ILE A 107 7.21 14.29 -11.58
CA ILE A 107 6.33 13.32 -12.23
C ILE A 107 5.03 13.95 -12.71
N ASN A 108 4.59 13.58 -13.90
CA ASN A 108 3.26 13.93 -14.38
C ASN A 108 2.19 12.97 -13.82
N GLU A 109 0.93 13.27 -14.12
CA GLU A 109 -0.24 12.49 -13.69
C GLU A 109 -0.12 10.99 -14.05
N ALA A 110 0.25 10.69 -15.29
CA ALA A 110 0.33 9.32 -15.78
C ALA A 110 1.44 8.53 -15.06
N GLN A 111 2.55 9.20 -14.74
CA GLN A 111 3.62 8.61 -13.94
C GLN A 111 3.18 8.36 -12.50
N ALA A 112 2.44 9.30 -11.88
CA ALA A 112 1.88 9.12 -10.54
C ALA A 112 0.93 7.91 -10.48
N TRP A 113 0.02 7.77 -11.45
CA TRP A 113 -0.87 6.60 -11.52
C TRP A 113 -0.12 5.29 -11.72
N LYS A 114 0.90 5.28 -12.59
CA LYS A 114 1.72 4.09 -12.80
C LYS A 114 2.42 3.66 -11.52
N LEU A 115 2.88 4.60 -10.70
CA LEU A 115 3.45 4.31 -9.38
C LEU A 115 2.39 3.74 -8.43
N VAL A 116 1.21 4.36 -8.32
CA VAL A 116 0.12 3.84 -7.48
C VAL A 116 -0.31 2.43 -7.90
N GLU A 117 -0.47 2.18 -9.19
CA GLU A 117 -0.78 0.84 -9.74
C GLU A 117 0.29 -0.17 -9.35
N ARG A 118 1.56 0.24 -9.32
CA ARG A 118 2.66 -0.62 -8.89
C ARG A 118 2.58 -0.95 -7.39
N LEU A 119 2.25 0.02 -6.54
CA LEU A 119 2.04 -0.22 -5.10
C LEU A 119 0.90 -1.21 -4.86
N VAL A 120 -0.23 -1.04 -5.56
CA VAL A 120 -1.36 -1.96 -5.48
C VAL A 120 -0.96 -3.36 -5.95
N GLN A 121 -0.17 -3.46 -7.03
CA GLN A 121 0.32 -4.74 -7.52
C GLN A 121 1.20 -5.47 -6.48
N ILE A 122 2.02 -4.74 -5.72
CA ILE A 122 2.83 -5.31 -4.63
C ILE A 122 1.93 -5.98 -3.58
N HIS A 123 0.88 -5.29 -3.12
CA HIS A 123 -0.10 -5.85 -2.18
C HIS A 123 -0.76 -7.11 -2.75
N HIS A 124 -1.21 -7.07 -4.01
CA HIS A 124 -1.81 -8.23 -4.67
C HIS A 124 -0.86 -9.43 -4.79
N CYS A 125 0.40 -9.20 -5.16
CA CYS A 125 1.43 -10.24 -5.21
C CYS A 125 1.62 -10.88 -3.84
N TYR A 126 1.67 -10.07 -2.78
CA TYR A 126 1.80 -10.58 -1.42
C TYR A 126 0.57 -11.39 -0.97
N TYR A 127 -0.65 -10.92 -1.28
CA TYR A 127 -1.88 -11.67 -0.99
C TYR A 127 -1.95 -13.01 -1.74
N ASN A 128 -1.53 -13.03 -3.00
CA ASN A 128 -1.43 -14.28 -3.76
C ASN A 128 -0.40 -15.24 -3.16
N HIS A 129 0.75 -14.72 -2.71
CA HIS A 129 1.74 -15.51 -1.99
C HIS A 129 1.15 -16.12 -0.71
N LEU A 130 0.44 -15.32 0.09
CA LEU A 130 -0.21 -15.79 1.32
C LEU A 130 -1.27 -16.86 1.02
N LYS A 131 -2.10 -16.69 -0.02
CA LYS A 131 -3.05 -17.71 -0.48
C LYS A 131 -2.36 -19.02 -0.85
N ALA A 132 -1.23 -18.95 -1.58
CA ALA A 132 -0.52 -20.12 -2.05
C ALA A 132 0.23 -20.87 -0.95
N THR A 133 0.64 -20.18 0.11
CA THR A 133 1.54 -20.72 1.14
C THR A 133 0.90 -20.94 2.51
N HIS A 134 -0.26 -20.32 2.79
CA HIS A 134 -0.96 -20.42 4.07
C HIS A 134 -2.37 -20.98 3.86
N ASN A 135 -2.51 -22.29 4.10
CA ASN A 135 -3.80 -22.98 4.02
C ASN A 135 -4.60 -22.85 5.33
N ILE A 136 -4.82 -21.60 5.77
CA ILE A 136 -5.63 -21.25 6.95
C ILE A 136 -6.89 -20.56 6.45
N ALA A 137 -8.08 -21.05 6.82
CA ALA A 137 -9.35 -20.55 6.29
C ALA A 137 -9.53 -19.05 6.51
N GLU A 138 -9.15 -18.56 7.69
CA GLU A 138 -9.18 -17.14 8.05
C GLU A 138 -8.23 -16.31 7.20
N THR A 139 -7.04 -16.85 6.89
CA THR A 139 -6.09 -16.19 5.97
C THR A 139 -6.71 -16.07 4.58
N LEU A 140 -7.22 -17.17 4.04
CA LEU A 140 -7.83 -17.21 2.70
C LEU A 140 -9.03 -16.27 2.58
N SER A 141 -9.86 -16.19 3.63
CA SER A 141 -10.98 -15.25 3.70
C SER A 141 -10.50 -13.80 3.68
N LEU A 142 -9.60 -13.43 4.61
CA LEU A 142 -9.05 -12.08 4.72
C LEU A 142 -8.42 -11.60 3.41
N VAL A 143 -7.47 -12.37 2.86
CA VAL A 143 -6.75 -11.95 1.66
C VAL A 143 -7.63 -11.95 0.41
N SER A 144 -8.76 -12.67 0.41
CA SER A 144 -9.76 -12.55 -0.67
C SER A 144 -10.58 -11.26 -0.54
N GLU A 145 -10.92 -10.86 0.68
CA GLU A 145 -11.59 -9.58 0.94
C GLU A 145 -10.70 -8.38 0.58
N LEU A 146 -9.43 -8.40 1.02
CA LEU A 146 -8.45 -7.35 0.70
C LEU A 146 -8.23 -7.23 -0.82
N GLN A 147 -8.08 -8.34 -1.53
CA GLN A 147 -7.94 -8.32 -2.99
C GLN A 147 -9.17 -7.75 -3.72
N SER A 148 -10.38 -8.05 -3.22
CA SER A 148 -11.61 -7.46 -3.76
C SER A 148 -11.63 -5.94 -3.55
N HIS A 149 -11.18 -5.47 -2.38
CA HIS A 149 -11.10 -4.05 -2.07
C HIS A 149 -10.10 -3.31 -2.97
N CYS A 150 -8.86 -3.81 -3.11
CA CYS A 150 -7.85 -3.21 -3.96
C CYS A 150 -8.34 -3.01 -5.42
N TYR A 151 -9.07 -4.00 -5.96
CA TYR A 151 -9.65 -3.92 -7.31
C TYR A 151 -10.67 -2.76 -7.42
N HIS A 152 -11.55 -2.60 -6.42
CA HIS A 152 -12.54 -1.54 -6.42
C HIS A 152 -11.91 -0.14 -6.28
N CYS A 153 -10.88 0.03 -5.43
CA CYS A 153 -10.22 1.32 -5.24
C CYS A 153 -9.53 1.82 -6.52
N VAL A 154 -8.81 0.95 -7.24
CA VAL A 154 -8.13 1.34 -8.49
C VAL A 154 -9.14 1.72 -9.58
N GLU A 155 -10.21 0.93 -9.74
CA GLU A 155 -11.24 1.21 -10.73
C GLU A 155 -12.02 2.50 -10.43
N GLN A 156 -12.39 2.73 -9.17
CA GLN A 156 -13.07 3.97 -8.76
C GLN A 156 -12.17 5.20 -8.95
N ALA A 157 -10.89 5.09 -8.60
CA ALA A 157 -9.93 6.17 -8.79
C ALA A 157 -9.74 6.52 -10.27
N ARG A 158 -9.69 5.52 -11.16
CA ARG A 158 -9.67 5.71 -12.62
C ARG A 158 -10.95 6.32 -13.17
N HIS A 159 -12.12 5.88 -12.69
CA HIS A 159 -13.41 6.44 -13.14
C HIS A 159 -13.62 7.89 -12.72
N ALA A 160 -13.21 8.28 -11.51
CA ALA A 160 -13.29 9.67 -11.05
C ALA A 160 -12.49 10.64 -11.97
N GLN A 161 -11.39 10.17 -12.57
CA GLN A 161 -10.58 10.97 -13.50
C GLN A 161 -11.24 11.18 -14.86
N GLN A 162 -11.88 10.15 -15.42
CA GLN A 162 -12.58 10.26 -16.71
C GLN A 162 -13.69 11.32 -16.66
N ILE A 163 -14.34 11.44 -15.49
CA ILE A 163 -15.37 12.45 -15.25
C ILE A 163 -14.75 13.84 -15.10
N SER A 164 -13.63 13.98 -14.38
CA SER A 164 -12.95 15.27 -14.18
C SER A 164 -12.24 15.81 -15.42
N SER A 165 -11.82 14.95 -16.34
CA SER A 165 -11.18 15.34 -17.61
C SER A 165 -12.19 15.66 -18.73
N SER A 166 -13.45 15.26 -18.56
CA SER A 166 -14.54 15.53 -19.50
C SER A 166 -15.26 16.88 -19.26
N SER A 167 -14.90 17.62 -18.21
CA SER A 167 -15.57 18.87 -17.83
C SER A 167 -14.88 20.16 -18.32
N LEU A 168 -13.84 20.07 -19.14
CA LEU A 168 -13.24 21.23 -19.82
C LEU A 168 -13.86 21.39 -21.21
N THR A 169 -15.01 22.06 -21.30
CA THR A 169 -15.52 22.53 -22.59
C THR A 169 -14.72 23.76 -23.03
N PRO A 170 -14.17 23.79 -24.26
CA PRO A 170 -13.54 24.99 -24.81
C PRO A 170 -14.63 25.95 -25.28
N SER A 171 -15.19 26.75 -24.36
CA SER A 171 -16.17 27.79 -24.69
C SER A 171 -15.80 29.20 -24.24
N ASP A 172 -14.62 29.40 -23.65
CA ASP A 172 -14.13 30.72 -23.17
C ASP A 172 -13.21 31.44 -24.20
N LEU A 173 -13.42 31.21 -25.48
CA LEU A 173 -12.81 32.01 -26.55
C LEU A 173 -13.89 32.88 -27.21
N ASP A 174 -14.32 33.94 -26.52
CA ASP A 174 -14.98 35.05 -27.21
C ASP A 174 -13.93 35.78 -28.06
N PRO A 175 -14.09 35.86 -29.40
CA PRO A 175 -13.24 36.73 -30.20
C PRO A 175 -13.54 38.21 -29.88
N PRO A 176 -12.54 39.10 -29.93
CA PRO A 176 -12.79 40.52 -29.73
C PRO A 176 -13.75 41.03 -30.81
N LEU A 177 -14.84 41.66 -30.39
CA LEU A 177 -15.78 42.34 -31.28
C LEU A 177 -15.04 43.49 -31.97
N ASP A 178 -14.90 43.36 -33.29
CA ASP A 178 -14.37 44.39 -34.17
C ASP A 178 -15.35 45.58 -34.17
N GLN A 179 -14.95 46.72 -33.62
CA GLN A 179 -15.72 47.96 -33.67
C GLN A 179 -15.20 48.82 -34.84
N SER A 180 -15.94 48.77 -35.96
CA SER A 180 -15.88 49.77 -37.03
C SER A 180 -16.87 50.89 -36.79
#